data_AF-A0A6J4T0D5-F1
#
_entry.id   AF-A0A6J4T0D5-F1
#
_cell.length_a   1.000
_cell.length_b   1.000
_cell.length_c   1.000
_cell.angle_alpha   90.00
_cell.angle_beta   90.00
_cell.angle_gamma   90.00
#
_symmetry.space_group_name_H-M   'P 1'
#
loop_
_entity.id
_entity.type
_entity.pdbx_description
1 polymer ?
#
loop_
_entity_poly.entity_id
_entity_poly.type
_entity_poly.pdbx_seq_one_letter_code
_entity_poly.pdbx_strand_id
1 'polypeptide(L)'
;PFNTDKFSNRTLALFQQHFGAERATSTPAVMGGEDFSRFWLADNSIESLIFWVGGTPKAKWDAAKGDAQKLPSLHSPYWAPEAETVISTATEAMTLAALDVLKKS
;
A
#
# COMPACT_ATOMS: atom_id res chain seq x y z
N PRO A 1 1.31 11.66 3.87
CA PRO A 1 0.43 11.70 2.67
C PRO A 1 -1.03 11.85 3.09
N PHE A 2 -1.89 12.41 2.23
CA PHE A 2 -3.33 12.55 2.46
C PHE A 2 -4.09 11.60 1.52
N ASN A 3 -4.87 10.72 2.14
CA ASN A 3 -5.78 9.81 1.45
C ASN A 3 -7.21 10.22 1.78
N THR A 4 -8.08 10.28 0.77
CA THR A 4 -9.50 10.53 1.01
C THR A 4 -10.17 9.26 1.56
N ASP A 5 -10.99 9.41 2.60
CA ASP A 5 -11.59 8.26 3.31
C ASP A 5 -12.47 7.40 2.39
N LYS A 6 -13.26 8.04 1.52
CA LYS A 6 -14.17 7.35 0.61
C LYS A 6 -13.42 6.43 -0.34
N PHE A 7 -12.39 6.94 -1.02
CA PHE A 7 -11.61 6.13 -1.96
C PHE A 7 -10.70 5.11 -1.25
N SER A 8 -10.18 5.44 -0.07
CA SER A 8 -9.41 4.52 0.77
C SER A 8 -10.23 3.30 1.18
N ASN A 9 -11.43 3.52 1.73
CA ASN A 9 -12.29 2.44 2.21
C ASN A 9 -12.80 1.57 1.06
N ARG A 10 -13.15 2.17 -0.08
CA ARG A 10 -13.54 1.44 -1.29
C ARG A 10 -12.41 0.54 -1.80
N THR A 11 -11.20 1.10 -1.90
CA THR A 11 -10.04 0.35 -2.40
C THR A 11 -9.59 -0.73 -1.42
N LEU A 12 -9.65 -0.47 -0.10
CA LEU A 12 -9.37 -1.48 0.92
C LEU A 12 -10.36 -2.66 0.80
N ALA A 13 -11.66 -2.39 0.68
CA ALA A 13 -12.66 -3.45 0.51
C ALA A 13 -12.41 -4.28 -0.77
N LEU A 14 -12.06 -3.62 -1.88
CA LEU A 14 -11.68 -4.28 -3.12
C LEU A 14 -10.45 -5.19 -2.93
N PHE A 15 -9.40 -4.68 -2.28
CA PHE A 15 -8.19 -5.45 -2.00
C PHE A 15 -8.44 -6.61 -1.04
N GLN A 16 -9.32 -6.45 -0.04
CA GLN A 16 -9.69 -7.53 0.86
C GLN A 16 -10.50 -8.62 0.14
N GLN A 17 -11.37 -8.24 -0.78
CA GLN A 17 -12.10 -9.19 -1.62
C GLN A 17 -11.16 -10.00 -2.52
N HIS A 18 -10.12 -9.35 -3.08
CA HIS A 18 -9.22 -9.99 -4.03
C HIS A 18 -8.06 -10.75 -3.36
N PHE A 19 -7.37 -10.13 -2.41
CA PHE A 19 -6.18 -10.69 -1.74
C PHE A 19 -6.48 -11.39 -0.41
N GLY A 20 -7.66 -11.16 0.18
CA GLY A 20 -8.03 -11.63 1.51
C GLY A 20 -7.78 -10.59 2.61
N ALA A 21 -8.60 -10.63 3.66
CA ALA A 21 -8.61 -9.66 4.75
C ALA A 21 -7.29 -9.59 5.54
N GLU A 22 -6.54 -10.70 5.59
CA GLU A 22 -5.23 -10.74 6.27
C GLU A 22 -4.11 -10.09 5.47
N ARG A 23 -4.27 -9.97 4.14
CA ARG A 23 -3.25 -9.41 3.24
C ARG A 23 -3.47 -7.94 2.91
N ALA A 24 -4.68 -7.43 3.09
CA ALA A 24 -5.05 -6.05 2.84
C ALA A 24 -5.65 -5.43 4.11
N THR A 25 -4.82 -4.65 4.81
CA THR A 25 -5.16 -4.09 6.13
C THR A 25 -4.95 -2.58 6.14
N SER A 26 -5.76 -1.88 6.94
CA SER A 26 -5.44 -0.50 7.32
C SER A 26 -4.25 -0.48 8.28
N THR A 27 -3.32 0.45 8.08
CA THR A 27 -2.15 0.65 8.95
C THR A 27 -2.22 2.03 9.59
N PRO A 28 -1.66 2.21 10.81
CA PRO A 28 -1.52 3.54 11.40
C PRO A 28 -0.75 4.49 10.47
N ALA A 29 -1.00 5.79 10.63
CA ALA A 29 -0.21 6.81 9.95
C ALA A 29 1.28 6.68 10.33
N VAL A 30 2.14 6.88 9.34
CA VAL A 30 3.60 6.86 9.53
C VAL A 30 4.16 8.28 9.53
N MET A 31 5.30 8.47 10.22
CA MET A 31 5.99 9.76 10.28
C MET A 31 6.79 10.10 9.01
N GLY A 32 6.84 9.20 8.03
CA GLY A 32 7.52 9.43 6.76
C GLY A 32 6.87 10.56 5.96
N GLY A 33 7.70 11.47 5.44
CA GLY A 33 7.28 12.52 4.52
C GLY A 33 7.17 11.98 3.09
N GLU A 34 6.15 12.41 2.36
CA GLU A 34 5.90 12.07 0.95
C GLU A 34 5.19 13.26 0.29
N ASP A 35 5.57 13.61 -0.95
CA ASP A 35 5.01 14.78 -1.64
C ASP A 35 3.69 14.48 -2.39
N PHE A 36 3.27 13.21 -2.44
CA PHE A 36 2.04 12.73 -3.08
C PHE A 36 0.79 13.57 -2.77
N SER A 37 0.64 14.08 -1.53
CA SER A 37 -0.52 14.92 -1.16
C SER A 37 -0.67 16.17 -2.03
N ARG A 38 0.39 16.60 -2.72
CA ARG A 38 0.34 17.75 -3.64
C ARG A 38 -0.70 17.58 -4.75
N PHE A 39 -1.00 16.35 -5.18
CA PHE A 39 -2.06 16.10 -6.17
C PHE A 39 -3.44 16.49 -5.64
N TRP A 40 -3.80 16.01 -4.45
CA TRP A 40 -5.06 16.39 -3.83
C TRP A 40 -5.09 17.86 -3.44
N LEU A 41 -4.00 18.41 -2.90
CA LEU A 41 -3.92 19.84 -2.53
C LEU A 41 -4.06 20.78 -3.73
N ALA A 42 -3.66 20.35 -4.92
CA ALA A 42 -3.81 21.12 -6.16
C ALA A 42 -5.26 21.13 -6.67
N ASP A 43 -6.01 20.04 -6.43
CA ASP A 43 -7.42 19.92 -6.80
C ASP A 43 -8.17 19.09 -5.74
N ASN A 44 -8.88 19.77 -4.83
CA ASN A 44 -9.65 19.07 -3.79
C ASN A 44 -10.95 18.42 -4.32
N SER A 45 -11.26 18.55 -5.62
CA SER A 45 -12.43 17.89 -6.22
C SER A 45 -12.17 16.42 -6.59
N ILE A 46 -10.89 16.00 -6.63
CA ILE A 46 -10.51 14.60 -6.86
C ILE A 46 -10.38 13.82 -5.54
N GLU A 47 -10.53 12.50 -5.64
CA GLU A 47 -10.18 11.57 -4.57
C GLU A 47 -8.70 11.15 -4.72
N SER A 48 -8.02 10.87 -3.60
CA SER A 48 -6.60 10.49 -3.61
C SER A 48 -6.33 9.32 -2.69
N LEU A 49 -5.44 8.42 -3.15
CA LEU A 49 -4.98 7.28 -2.36
C LEU A 49 -3.55 6.92 -2.74
N ILE A 50 -2.66 6.90 -1.74
CA ILE A 50 -1.42 6.15 -1.75
C ILE A 50 -1.54 4.97 -0.78
N PHE A 51 -1.04 3.81 -1.20
CA PHE A 51 -1.00 2.60 -0.37
C PHE A 51 0.38 1.96 -0.44
N TRP A 52 0.69 1.13 0.56
CA TRP A 52 1.98 0.44 0.67
C TRP A 52 1.85 -1.03 0.31
N VAL A 53 2.87 -1.58 -0.33
CA VAL A 53 3.00 -3.02 -0.60
C VAL A 53 4.16 -3.56 0.23
N GLY A 54 3.91 -4.63 0.98
CA GLY A 54 4.91 -5.25 1.84
C GLY A 54 6.09 -5.79 1.03
N GLY A 55 7.31 -5.36 1.38
CA GLY A 55 8.53 -5.77 0.69
C GLY A 55 9.35 -6.87 1.37
N THR A 56 9.13 -7.08 2.67
CA THR A 56 9.93 -8.02 3.45
C THR A 56 9.67 -9.47 3.04
N PRO A 57 10.70 -10.27 2.73
CA PRO A 57 10.53 -11.71 2.50
C PRO A 57 9.82 -12.39 3.68
N LYS A 58 8.82 -13.23 3.39
CA LYS A 58 7.94 -13.85 4.41
C LYS A 58 8.74 -14.57 5.52
N ALA A 59 9.78 -15.31 5.16
CA ALA A 59 10.63 -16.00 6.13
C ALA A 59 11.31 -15.04 7.13
N LYS A 60 11.72 -13.84 6.70
CA LYS A 60 12.31 -12.82 7.59
C LYS A 60 11.24 -12.19 8.49
N TRP A 61 10.06 -11.92 7.94
CA TRP A 61 8.92 -11.43 8.70
C TRP A 61 8.51 -12.40 9.83
N ASP A 62 8.44 -13.70 9.50
CA ASP A 62 8.10 -14.76 10.46
C ASP A 62 9.18 -14.94 11.51
N ALA A 63 10.46 -14.89 11.13
CA ALA A 63 11.58 -14.92 12.07
C ALA A 63 11.57 -13.71 13.03
N ALA A 64 11.11 -12.55 12.56
CA ALA A 64 10.89 -11.37 13.39
C ALA A 64 9.60 -11.46 14.25
N LYS A 65 8.80 -12.52 14.10
CA LYS A 65 7.48 -12.70 14.75
C LYS A 65 6.53 -11.53 14.49
N GLY A 66 6.60 -10.95 13.29
CA GLY A 66 5.81 -9.79 12.90
C GLY A 66 6.25 -8.46 13.50
N ASP A 67 7.40 -8.40 14.15
CA ASP A 67 7.95 -7.15 14.67
C ASP A 67 8.78 -6.41 13.60
N ALA A 68 8.17 -5.40 13.00
CA ALA A 68 8.81 -4.57 11.99
C ALA A 68 10.06 -3.83 12.50
N GLN A 69 10.19 -3.57 13.81
CA GLN A 69 11.36 -2.88 14.39
C GLN A 69 12.63 -3.74 14.35
N LYS A 70 12.49 -5.06 14.16
CA LYS A 70 13.61 -6.01 14.02
C LYS A 70 14.09 -6.17 12.57
N LEU A 71 13.48 -5.47 11.62
CA LEU A 71 13.78 -5.58 10.20
C LEU A 71 14.43 -4.30 9.68
N PRO A 72 15.29 -4.37 8.64
CA PRO A 72 15.82 -3.18 8.00
C PRO A 72 14.68 -2.28 7.49
N SER A 73 14.76 -0.98 7.78
CA SER A 73 13.81 0.02 7.29
C SER A 73 14.19 0.55 5.92
N LEU A 74 13.27 1.25 5.25
CA LEU A 74 13.62 2.13 4.13
C LEU A 74 14.79 3.05 4.53
N HIS A 75 15.65 3.36 3.55
CA HIS A 75 16.94 4.07 3.69
C HIS A 75 18.07 3.29 4.38
N SER A 76 17.85 2.05 4.83
CA SER A 76 18.93 1.17 5.26
C SER A 76 19.64 0.56 4.05
N PRO A 77 21.00 0.44 4.03
CA PRO A 77 21.71 -0.30 2.99
C PRO A 77 21.42 -1.82 3.02
N TYR A 78 20.75 -2.31 4.07
CA TYR A 78 20.36 -3.71 4.23
C TYR A 78 18.89 -3.97 3.87
N TRP A 79 18.13 -2.92 3.51
CA TRP A 79 16.77 -3.11 3.02
C TRP A 79 16.82 -3.75 1.64
N ALA A 80 16.27 -4.95 1.55
CA ALA A 80 16.26 -5.75 0.34
C ALA A 80 14.87 -6.38 0.19
N PRO A 81 14.02 -5.87 -0.72
CA PRO A 81 12.68 -6.41 -0.93
C PRO A 81 12.74 -7.73 -1.70
N GLU A 82 11.71 -8.56 -1.56
CA GLU A 82 11.50 -9.70 -2.46
C GLU A 82 10.90 -9.21 -3.79
N ALA A 83 11.77 -8.78 -4.71
CA ALA A 83 11.39 -7.97 -5.87
C ALA A 83 10.24 -8.55 -6.72
N GLU A 84 10.29 -9.83 -7.10
CA GLU A 84 9.26 -10.46 -7.92
C GLU A 84 7.87 -10.43 -7.26
N THR A 85 7.79 -10.78 -5.97
CA THR A 85 6.54 -10.75 -5.21
C THR A 85 6.03 -9.33 -5.02
N VAL A 86 6.92 -8.36 -4.78
CA VAL A 86 6.54 -6.95 -4.63
C VAL A 86 6.00 -6.38 -5.95
N ILE A 87 6.73 -6.57 -7.04
CA ILE A 87 6.37 -6.02 -8.35
C ILE A 87 5.06 -6.62 -8.84
N SER A 88 4.90 -7.94 -8.73
CA SER A 88 3.65 -8.62 -9.12
C SER A 88 2.47 -8.13 -8.28
N THR A 89 2.60 -8.10 -6.95
CA THR A 89 1.51 -7.66 -6.05
C THR A 89 1.15 -6.19 -6.28
N ALA A 90 2.14 -5.31 -6.43
CA ALA A 90 1.91 -3.89 -6.69
C ALA A 90 1.23 -3.66 -8.05
N THR A 91 1.67 -4.36 -9.09
CA THR A 91 1.08 -4.29 -10.43
C THR A 91 -0.36 -4.76 -10.40
N GLU A 92 -0.64 -5.88 -9.73
CA GLU A 92 -1.98 -6.43 -9.59
C GLU A 92 -2.91 -5.49 -8.80
N ALA A 93 -2.47 -4.99 -7.64
CA ALA A 93 -3.22 -4.04 -6.83
C ALA A 93 -3.54 -2.74 -7.58
N MET A 94 -2.55 -2.18 -8.30
CA MET A 94 -2.75 -0.97 -9.10
C MET A 94 -3.71 -1.22 -10.27
N THR A 95 -3.59 -2.37 -10.94
CA THR A 95 -4.49 -2.76 -12.03
C THR A 95 -5.93 -2.90 -11.54
N LEU A 96 -6.14 -3.56 -10.39
CA LEU A 96 -7.46 -3.71 -9.78
C LEU A 96 -8.08 -2.34 -9.43
N ALA A 97 -7.31 -1.46 -8.78
CA ALA A 97 -7.77 -0.13 -8.44
C ALA A 97 -8.13 0.69 -9.70
N ALA A 98 -7.29 0.64 -10.73
CA ALA A 98 -7.54 1.32 -12.00
C ALA A 98 -8.80 0.79 -12.70
N LEU A 99 -8.97 -0.54 -12.79
CA LEU A 99 -10.16 -1.15 -13.37
C LEU A 99 -11.43 -0.79 -12.59
N ASP A 100 -11.36 -0.74 -11.27
CA ASP A 100 -12.49 -0.34 -10.44
C ASP A 100 -12.87 1.14 -10.62
N VAL A 101 -11.89 2.01 -10.88
CA VAL A 101 -12.13 3.42 -11.25
C VAL A 101 -12.72 3.53 -12.67
N LEU A 102 -12.22 2.75 -13.62
CA LEU A 102 -12.59 2.83 -15.04
C LEU A 102 -13.85 2.05 -15.42
N LYS A 103 -14.36 1.18 -14.54
CA LYS A 103 -15.55 0.38 -14.83
C LYS A 103 -16.72 1.27 -15.24
N LYS A 104 -17.41 0.91 -16.31
CA LYS A 104 -18.62 1.62 -16.73
C LYS A 104 -19.68 1.52 -15.62
N SER A 105 -20.34 2.65 -15.37
CA SER A 105 -21.52 2.72 -14.51
C SER A 105 -22.72 2.04 -15.15
#